data_AF-A0A7W1UFN6-F1
#
_entry.id   AF-A0A7W1UFN6-F1
#
_cell.length_a   1.000
_cell.length_b   1.000
_cell.length_c   1.000
_cell.angle_alpha   90.00
_cell.angle_beta   90.00
_cell.angle_gamma   90.00
#
_symmetry.space_group_name_H-M   'P 1'
#
loop_
_entity.id
_entity.type
_entity.pdbx_description
1 polymer ?
#
loop_
_entity_poly.entity_id
_entity_poly.type
_entity_poly.pdbx_seq_one_letter_code
_entity_poly.pdbx_strand_id
1 'polypeptide(L)'
;MNLQGILDHPQALRFPANQIYRQEWESAGGRIIEQPTGHFVLYGKHGQRILLVDPDGNPLHECLWEQKPTGAICLVSARLRLDWGQWIGIKPEGLVNTIFLDLSRRQGWERITEDDLRQMAARSLHSDLAMVRFFYRDEDVVLHGDGQATIHQVK
;
A
#
# COMPACT_ATOMS: atom_id res chain seq x y z
N MET A 1 19.18 -22.72 6.78
CA MET A 1 17.72 -22.92 6.92
C MET A 1 17.15 -23.33 5.56
N ASN A 2 16.16 -24.22 5.50
CA ASN A 2 15.59 -24.67 4.22
C ASN A 2 14.25 -23.97 3.92
N LEU A 3 13.86 -23.95 2.65
CA LEU A 3 12.63 -23.30 2.18
C LEU A 3 11.39 -23.84 2.90
N GLN A 4 11.29 -25.17 3.09
CA GLN A 4 10.12 -25.77 3.72
C GLN A 4 9.93 -25.28 5.17
N GLY A 5 11.00 -25.16 5.95
CA GLY A 5 10.94 -24.62 7.31
C GLY A 5 10.48 -23.16 7.36
N ILE A 6 10.87 -22.35 6.36
CA ILE A 6 10.38 -20.97 6.20
C ILE A 6 8.88 -20.95 5.92
N LEU A 7 8.44 -21.76 4.96
CA LEU A 7 7.05 -21.81 4.53
C LEU A 7 6.14 -22.35 5.64
N ASP A 8 6.61 -23.33 6.42
CA ASP A 8 5.86 -23.96 7.51
C ASP A 8 5.80 -23.10 8.77
N HIS A 9 6.62 -22.06 8.87
CA HIS A 9 6.59 -21.15 10.02
C HIS A 9 5.15 -20.67 10.29
N PRO A 10 4.64 -20.74 11.53
CA PRO A 10 3.23 -20.46 11.85
C PRO A 10 2.78 -19.04 11.47
N GLN A 11 3.74 -18.11 11.47
CA GLN A 11 3.54 -16.71 11.10
C GLN A 11 3.95 -16.40 9.65
N ALA A 12 4.34 -17.36 8.82
CA ALA A 12 4.55 -17.12 7.39
C ALA A 12 3.23 -17.25 6.63
N LEU A 13 3.13 -16.65 5.43
CA LEU A 13 2.04 -16.88 4.46
C LEU A 13 0.63 -16.93 5.08
N ARG A 14 0.26 -15.89 5.82
CA ARG A 14 -1.05 -15.80 6.51
C ARG A 14 -2.14 -15.28 5.60
N PHE A 15 -1.81 -14.57 4.52
CA PHE A 15 -2.82 -14.21 3.53
C PHE A 15 -3.32 -15.48 2.84
N PRO A 16 -4.65 -15.74 2.76
CA PRO A 16 -5.18 -16.96 2.16
C PRO A 16 -4.67 -17.21 0.74
N ALA A 17 -4.58 -16.17 -0.09
CA ALA A 17 -4.08 -16.27 -1.46
C ALA A 17 -2.59 -16.65 -1.56
N ASN A 18 -1.81 -16.42 -0.51
CA ASN A 18 -0.40 -16.82 -0.44
C ASN A 18 -0.23 -18.26 0.10
N GLN A 19 -1.27 -18.91 0.61
CA GLN A 19 -1.14 -20.25 1.18
C GLN A 19 -0.79 -21.32 0.14
N ILE A 20 -1.12 -21.09 -1.14
CA ILE A 20 -0.73 -21.97 -2.25
C ILE A 20 0.77 -22.24 -2.27
N TYR A 21 1.59 -21.24 -1.93
CA TYR A 21 3.05 -21.35 -1.90
C TYR A 21 3.57 -22.32 -0.83
N ARG A 22 2.76 -22.71 0.16
CA ARG A 22 3.17 -23.71 1.18
C ARG A 22 3.25 -25.13 0.61
N GLN A 23 2.40 -25.45 -0.36
CA GLN A 23 2.27 -26.79 -0.91
C GLN A 23 2.86 -26.89 -2.32
N GLU A 24 2.76 -25.80 -3.08
CA GLU A 24 2.99 -25.77 -4.52
C GLU A 24 4.03 -24.70 -4.88
N TRP A 25 5.16 -24.64 -4.16
CA TRP A 25 6.13 -23.55 -4.32
C TRP A 25 6.57 -23.33 -5.77
N GLU A 26 7.09 -24.36 -6.43
CA GLU A 26 7.62 -24.26 -7.79
C GLU A 26 6.50 -24.07 -8.82
N SER A 27 5.42 -24.84 -8.74
CA SER A 27 4.29 -24.77 -9.67
C SER A 27 3.50 -23.47 -9.55
N ALA A 28 3.47 -22.85 -8.36
CA ALA A 28 2.90 -21.53 -8.15
C ALA A 28 3.84 -20.39 -8.58
N GLY A 29 5.01 -20.68 -9.17
CA GLY A 29 5.97 -19.70 -9.66
C GLY A 29 6.76 -19.00 -8.56
N GLY A 30 6.95 -19.66 -7.41
CA GLY A 30 7.74 -19.17 -6.29
C GLY A 30 9.23 -19.12 -6.60
N ARG A 31 9.90 -18.05 -6.17
CA ARG A 31 11.36 -17.90 -6.30
C ARG A 31 11.96 -17.35 -5.01
N ILE A 32 13.05 -17.96 -4.55
CA ILE A 32 13.73 -17.57 -3.31
C ILE A 32 15.14 -17.07 -3.62
N ILE A 33 15.57 -16.04 -2.90
CA ILE A 33 16.94 -15.53 -2.93
C ILE A 33 17.44 -15.40 -1.49
N GLU A 34 18.61 -15.94 -1.21
CA GLU A 34 19.35 -15.68 0.02
C GLU A 34 20.25 -14.43 -0.18
N GLN A 35 20.16 -13.47 0.72
CA GLN A 35 20.99 -12.28 0.72
C GLN A 35 22.31 -12.52 1.46
N PRO A 36 23.37 -11.73 1.19
CA PRO A 36 24.64 -11.83 1.92
C PRO A 36 24.51 -11.67 3.44
N THR A 37 23.43 -11.04 3.90
CA THR A 37 23.07 -10.87 5.31
C THR A 37 22.39 -12.10 5.92
N GLY A 38 22.24 -13.20 5.18
CA GLY A 38 21.53 -14.43 5.59
C GLY A 38 20.00 -14.33 5.52
N HIS A 39 19.45 -13.20 5.07
CA HIS A 39 18.01 -13.03 4.94
C HIS A 39 17.49 -13.75 3.69
N PHE A 40 16.27 -14.29 3.76
CA PHE A 40 15.61 -14.93 2.64
C PHE A 40 14.49 -14.05 2.09
N VAL A 41 14.58 -13.74 0.79
CA VAL A 41 13.56 -12.99 0.05
C VAL A 41 12.80 -13.95 -0.84
N LEU A 42 11.49 -14.08 -0.59
CA LEU A 42 10.60 -14.94 -1.35
C LEU A 42 9.75 -14.07 -2.27
N TYR A 43 9.72 -14.43 -3.55
CA TYR A 43 8.97 -13.80 -4.62
C TYR A 43 7.87 -14.74 -5.09
N GLY A 44 6.69 -14.19 -5.37
CA GLY A 44 5.58 -14.94 -5.96
C GLY A 44 5.59 -14.89 -7.50
N LYS A 45 4.59 -15.51 -8.12
CA LYS A 45 4.41 -15.55 -9.60
C LYS A 45 4.44 -14.20 -10.30
N HIS A 46 4.10 -13.13 -9.58
CA HIS A 46 4.09 -11.77 -10.09
C HIS A 46 5.47 -11.13 -10.16
N GLY A 47 6.53 -11.84 -9.75
CA GLY A 47 7.89 -11.30 -9.64
C GLY A 47 8.08 -10.34 -8.47
N GLN A 48 7.04 -10.10 -7.67
CA GLN A 48 7.06 -9.24 -6.49
C GLN A 48 7.34 -10.04 -5.22
N ARG A 49 7.98 -9.38 -4.24
CA ARG A 49 8.30 -9.96 -2.93
C ARG A 49 7.01 -10.23 -2.16
N ILE A 50 6.81 -11.48 -1.75
CA ILE A 50 5.64 -11.93 -0.97
C ILE A 50 5.98 -12.17 0.50
N LEU A 51 7.24 -12.50 0.82
CA LEU A 51 7.70 -12.76 2.18
C LEU A 51 9.18 -12.40 2.30
N LEU A 52 9.57 -11.85 3.45
CA LEU A 52 10.97 -11.70 3.85
C LEU A 52 11.15 -12.36 5.20
N VAL A 53 12.27 -13.04 5.36
CA VAL A 53 12.62 -13.79 6.56
C VAL A 53 14.03 -13.43 6.99
N ASP A 54 14.23 -13.27 8.29
CA ASP A 54 15.55 -13.05 8.87
C ASP A 54 16.41 -14.34 8.86
N PRO A 55 17.70 -14.27 9.24
CA PRO A 55 18.57 -15.45 9.27
C PRO A 55 18.13 -16.55 10.25
N ASP A 56 17.33 -16.20 11.25
CA ASP A 56 16.83 -17.12 12.29
C ASP A 56 15.51 -17.80 11.90
N GLY A 57 14.89 -17.39 10.79
CA GLY A 57 13.66 -17.98 10.27
C GLY A 57 12.40 -17.24 10.63
N ASN A 58 12.52 -16.05 11.20
CA ASN A 58 11.38 -15.22 11.54
C ASN A 58 10.89 -14.44 10.32
N PRO A 59 9.60 -14.56 9.96
CA PRO A 59 9.01 -13.68 8.98
C PRO A 59 9.01 -12.23 9.47
N LEU A 60 9.54 -11.33 8.64
CA LEU A 60 9.64 -9.89 8.90
C LEU A 60 8.50 -9.11 8.25
N HIS A 61 8.05 -9.53 7.06
CA HIS A 61 6.83 -9.01 6.46
C HIS A 61 6.26 -10.00 5.45
N GLU A 62 4.99 -9.81 5.11
CA GLU A 62 4.30 -10.51 4.05
C GLU A 62 3.50 -9.52 3.19
N CYS A 63 3.51 -9.70 1.88
CA CYS A 63 2.76 -8.88 0.93
C CYS A 63 1.79 -9.74 0.11
N LEU A 64 0.61 -9.19 -0.11
CA LEU A 64 -0.40 -9.70 -1.03
C LEU A 64 -0.45 -8.80 -2.25
N TRP A 65 -0.25 -9.40 -3.42
CA TRP A 65 -0.27 -8.74 -4.70
C TRP A 65 -1.42 -9.26 -5.54
N GLU A 66 -1.97 -8.39 -6.38
CA GLU A 66 -2.97 -8.75 -7.38
C GLU A 66 -2.60 -8.13 -8.72
N GLN A 67 -2.98 -8.80 -9.81
CA GLN A 67 -2.89 -8.23 -11.15
C GLN A 67 -4.23 -7.58 -11.52
N LYS A 68 -4.22 -6.27 -11.77
CA LYS A 68 -5.38 -5.54 -12.27
C LYS A 68 -5.71 -5.96 -13.70
N PRO A 69 -6.95 -5.73 -14.19
CA PRO A 69 -7.33 -5.99 -15.58
C PRO A 69 -6.44 -5.30 -16.62
N THR A 70 -5.81 -4.17 -16.26
CA THR A 70 -4.84 -3.44 -17.08
C THR A 70 -3.49 -4.18 -17.23
N GLY A 71 -3.30 -5.30 -16.53
CA GLY A 71 -2.05 -6.04 -16.46
C GLY A 71 -1.09 -5.53 -15.36
N ALA A 72 -1.37 -4.38 -14.75
CA ALA A 72 -0.55 -3.82 -13.68
C ALA A 72 -0.60 -4.67 -12.41
N ILE A 73 0.54 -4.83 -11.74
CA ILE A 73 0.63 -5.53 -10.44
C ILE A 73 0.50 -4.50 -9.32
N CYS A 74 -0.43 -4.70 -8.40
CA CYS A 74 -0.74 -3.77 -7.31
C CYS A 74 -0.64 -4.46 -5.95
N LEU A 75 -0.15 -3.70 -4.95
CA LEU A 75 -0.08 -4.15 -3.57
C LEU A 75 -1.47 -4.00 -2.93
N VAL A 76 -2.12 -5.12 -2.62
CA VAL A 76 -3.47 -5.14 -2.03
C VAL A 76 -3.41 -5.02 -0.52
N SER A 77 -2.47 -5.75 0.09
CA SER A 77 -2.24 -5.69 1.51
C SER A 77 -0.79 -6.05 1.81
N ALA A 78 -0.24 -5.46 2.86
CA ALA A 78 0.98 -5.95 3.47
C ALA A 78 0.75 -6.13 4.96
N ARG A 79 1.58 -6.93 5.59
CA ARG A 79 1.74 -6.90 7.04
C ARG A 79 3.21 -6.95 7.39
N LEU A 80 3.61 -6.17 8.38
CA LEU A 80 5.00 -6.07 8.84
C LEU A 80 5.08 -6.44 10.30
N ARG A 81 6.15 -7.16 10.66
CA ARG A 81 6.49 -7.47 12.03
C ARG A 81 7.37 -6.36 12.59
N LEU A 82 6.95 -5.76 13.69
CA LEU A 82 7.72 -4.77 14.43
C LEU A 82 8.81 -5.45 15.27
N ASP A 83 9.79 -4.68 15.70
CA ASP A 83 10.92 -5.11 16.52
C ASP A 83 10.47 -5.77 17.84
N TRP A 84 9.36 -5.31 18.42
CA TRP A 84 8.76 -5.94 19.61
C TRP A 84 7.83 -7.14 19.31
N GLY A 85 7.84 -7.66 18.08
CA GLY A 85 7.19 -8.90 17.68
C GLY A 85 5.71 -8.81 17.32
N GLN A 86 5.09 -7.62 17.38
CA GLN A 86 3.71 -7.42 16.93
C GLN A 86 3.62 -7.23 15.42
N TRP A 87 2.46 -7.55 14.85
CA TRP A 87 2.20 -7.38 13.43
C TRP A 87 1.29 -6.17 13.20
N ILE A 88 1.67 -5.33 12.24
CA ILE A 88 0.82 -4.26 11.71
C ILE A 88 0.37 -4.62 10.30
N GLY A 89 -0.88 -4.32 9.97
CA GLY A 89 -1.43 -4.49 8.63
C GLY A 89 -1.48 -3.16 7.89
N ILE A 90 -1.14 -3.18 6.60
CA ILE A 90 -1.24 -2.07 5.66
C ILE A 90 -2.19 -2.50 4.53
N LYS A 91 -3.13 -1.63 4.15
CA LYS A 91 -3.95 -1.78 2.96
C LYS A 91 -3.81 -0.51 2.12
N PRO A 92 -3.00 -0.52 1.05
CA PRO A 92 -2.73 0.69 0.26
C PRO A 92 -3.99 1.30 -0.38
N GLU A 93 -4.99 0.48 -0.71
CA GLU A 93 -6.27 0.94 -1.28
C GLU A 93 -7.41 0.91 -0.23
N GLY A 94 -7.06 0.85 1.07
CA GLY A 94 -7.99 0.51 2.14
C GLY A 94 -9.09 1.54 2.40
N LEU A 95 -8.88 2.81 2.05
CA LEU A 95 -9.87 3.87 2.09
C LEU A 95 -9.46 4.99 1.12
N VAL A 96 -10.01 5.00 -0.10
CA VAL A 96 -10.11 6.25 -0.86
C VAL A 96 -11.41 6.91 -0.44
N ASN A 97 -11.33 7.96 0.39
CA ASN A 97 -12.49 8.78 0.69
C ASN A 97 -12.59 9.88 -0.38
N THR A 98 -13.57 9.76 -1.27
CA THR A 98 -13.83 10.77 -2.30
C THR A 98 -14.81 11.81 -1.75
N ILE A 99 -14.32 13.04 -1.59
CA ILE A 99 -15.15 14.16 -1.14
C ILE A 99 -15.51 15.01 -2.36
N PHE A 100 -16.80 15.24 -2.55
CA PHE A 100 -17.33 16.19 -3.52
C PHE A 100 -17.62 17.52 -2.83
N LEU A 101 -17.06 18.60 -3.35
CA LEU A 101 -17.27 19.95 -2.83
C LEU A 101 -17.88 20.83 -3.93
N ASP A 102 -19.06 21.38 -3.68
CA ASP A 102 -19.67 22.39 -4.54
C ASP A 102 -19.22 23.78 -4.08
N LEU A 103 -18.38 24.43 -4.89
CA LEU A 103 -17.84 25.76 -4.64
C LEU A 103 -18.56 26.84 -5.46
N SER A 104 -19.51 26.49 -6.32
CA SER A 104 -20.19 27.41 -7.26
C SER A 104 -20.85 28.62 -6.57
N ARG A 105 -21.20 28.46 -5.29
CA ARG A 105 -21.84 29.49 -4.46
C ARG A 105 -20.85 30.41 -3.73
N ARG A 106 -19.54 30.12 -3.78
CA ARG A 106 -18.50 30.91 -3.11
C ARG A 106 -18.02 32.03 -4.05
N GLN A 107 -18.07 33.27 -3.60
CA GLN A 107 -17.57 34.40 -4.39
C GLN A 107 -16.07 34.20 -4.73
N GLY A 108 -15.71 34.33 -6.01
CA GLY A 108 -14.35 34.16 -6.49
C GLY A 108 -13.91 32.69 -6.67
N TRP A 109 -14.83 31.73 -6.69
CA TRP A 109 -14.53 30.30 -6.87
C TRP A 109 -13.71 30.00 -8.14
N GLU A 110 -13.91 30.78 -9.20
CA GLU A 110 -13.21 30.67 -10.49
C GLU A 110 -11.68 30.87 -10.35
N ARG A 111 -11.22 31.48 -9.25
CA ARG A 111 -9.81 31.73 -8.97
C ARG A 111 -9.23 30.77 -7.93
N ILE A 112 -10.03 29.86 -7.40
CA ILE A 112 -9.57 28.85 -6.43
C ILE A 112 -8.65 27.88 -7.17
N THR A 113 -7.47 27.67 -6.62
CA THR A 113 -6.49 26.69 -7.10
C THR A 113 -6.57 25.41 -6.26
N GLU A 114 -5.96 24.33 -6.75
CA GLU A 114 -5.80 23.10 -5.97
C GLU A 114 -5.10 23.37 -4.63
N ASP A 115 -4.14 24.29 -4.65
CA ASP A 115 -3.32 24.60 -3.48
C ASP A 115 -4.11 25.41 -2.42
N ASP A 116 -5.10 26.19 -2.85
CA ASP A 116 -6.09 26.80 -1.94
C ASP A 116 -6.93 25.72 -1.25
N LEU A 117 -7.32 24.66 -1.97
CA LEU A 117 -8.04 23.52 -1.38
C LEU A 117 -7.14 22.75 -0.40
N ARG A 118 -5.87 22.51 -0.76
CA ARG A 118 -4.89 21.90 0.17
C ARG A 118 -4.68 22.77 1.41
N GLN A 119 -4.68 24.09 1.26
CA GLN A 119 -4.57 24.99 2.40
C GLN A 119 -5.82 24.97 3.30
N MET A 120 -7.02 24.82 2.73
CA MET A 120 -8.25 24.59 3.50
C MET A 120 -8.21 23.26 4.26
N ALA A 121 -7.70 22.20 3.62
CA ALA A 121 -7.50 20.90 4.26
C ALA A 121 -6.48 20.99 5.41
N ALA A 122 -5.34 21.65 5.20
CA ALA A 122 -4.31 21.86 6.22
C ALA A 122 -4.86 22.53 7.48
N ARG A 123 -5.69 23.59 7.30
CA ARG A 123 -6.37 24.26 8.41
C ARG A 123 -7.33 23.34 9.16
N SER A 124 -8.11 22.54 8.41
CA SER A 124 -9.10 21.63 8.99
C SER A 124 -8.46 20.44 9.73
N LEU A 125 -7.30 19.98 9.24
CA LEU A 125 -6.54 18.86 9.81
C LEU A 125 -5.55 19.28 10.90
N HIS A 126 -5.46 20.58 11.21
CA HIS A 126 -4.42 21.14 12.10
C HIS A 126 -3.00 20.69 11.71
N SER A 127 -2.74 20.62 10.40
CA SER A 127 -1.47 20.18 9.81
C SER A 127 -0.86 21.30 8.97
N ASP A 128 0.41 21.15 8.58
CA ASP A 128 1.06 22.10 7.67
C ASP A 128 0.78 21.77 6.20
N LEU A 129 0.94 22.77 5.32
CA LEU A 129 0.67 22.61 3.90
C LEU A 129 1.62 21.60 3.22
N ALA A 130 2.86 21.49 3.71
CA ALA A 130 3.85 20.58 3.12
C ALA A 130 3.46 19.12 3.38
N MET A 131 2.98 18.82 4.58
CA MET A 131 2.45 17.52 4.99
C MET A 131 1.17 17.19 4.22
N VAL A 132 0.27 18.14 4.02
CA VAL A 132 -0.92 17.90 3.18
C VAL A 132 -0.55 17.65 1.71
N ARG A 133 0.38 18.41 1.12
CA ARG A 133 0.88 18.15 -0.25
C ARG A 133 1.53 16.78 -0.40
N PHE A 134 2.17 16.28 0.66
CA PHE A 134 2.75 14.94 0.67
C PHE A 134 1.68 13.84 0.53
N PHE A 135 0.51 14.02 1.15
CA PHE A 135 -0.59 13.03 1.11
C PHE A 135 -1.64 13.28 0.02
N TYR A 136 -1.74 14.51 -0.51
CA TYR A 136 -2.70 14.90 -1.54
C TYR A 136 -1.94 15.53 -2.72
N ARG A 137 -1.55 14.69 -3.68
CA ARG A 137 -0.82 15.11 -4.89
C ARG A 137 -1.78 15.81 -5.86
N ASP A 138 -1.25 16.33 -6.96
CA ASP A 138 -2.06 17.03 -7.98
C ASP A 138 -3.15 16.13 -8.58
N GLU A 139 -2.86 14.83 -8.73
CA GLU A 139 -3.85 13.84 -9.16
C GLU A 139 -4.96 13.55 -8.12
N ASP A 140 -4.75 13.92 -6.86
CA ASP A 140 -5.67 13.67 -5.76
C ASP A 140 -6.64 14.84 -5.51
N VAL A 141 -6.47 15.99 -6.21
CA VAL A 141 -7.33 17.18 -6.10
C VAL A 141 -7.68 17.70 -7.50
N VAL A 142 -8.92 17.48 -7.93
CA VAL A 142 -9.38 17.88 -9.27
C VAL A 142 -10.41 19.00 -9.16
N LEU A 143 -10.13 20.12 -9.83
CA LEU A 143 -11.08 21.21 -10.03
C LEU A 143 -11.84 21.03 -11.35
N HIS A 144 -13.17 21.08 -11.28
CA HIS A 144 -14.04 21.03 -12.45
C HIS A 144 -14.44 22.45 -12.85
N GLY A 145 -14.58 22.69 -14.16
CA GLY A 145 -14.90 24.01 -14.73
C GLY A 145 -16.32 24.54 -14.40
N ASP A 146 -17.12 23.75 -13.70
CA ASP A 146 -18.48 24.08 -13.24
C ASP A 146 -18.53 24.49 -11.75
N GLY A 147 -17.36 24.63 -11.11
CA GLY A 147 -17.25 25.00 -9.71
C GLY A 147 -17.38 23.81 -8.75
N GLN A 148 -17.31 22.59 -9.24
CA GLN A 148 -17.13 21.41 -8.40
C GLN A 148 -15.66 21.10 -8.17
N ALA A 149 -15.34 20.47 -7.04
CA ALA A 149 -14.03 19.91 -6.78
C ALA A 149 -14.17 18.47 -6.27
N THR A 150 -13.28 17.59 -6.74
CA THR A 150 -13.15 16.22 -6.24
C THR A 150 -11.82 16.09 -5.51
N ILE A 151 -11.87 15.65 -4.26
CA ILE A 151 -10.68 15.33 -3.48
C ILE A 151 -10.66 13.83 -3.22
N HIS A 152 -9.60 13.16 -3.67
CA HIS A 152 -9.32 11.75 -3.39
C HIS A 152 -8.40 11.67 -2.18
N GLN A 153 -8.96 11.35 -1.01
CA GLN A 153 -8.14 11.11 0.17
C GLN A 153 -7.68 9.66 0.17
N VAL A 154 -6.40 9.44 -0.15
CA VAL A 154 -5.74 8.14 0.02
C VAL A 154 -5.31 8.04 1.49
N LYS A 155 -5.93 7.13 2.25
CA LYS A 155 -5.58 6.88 3.66
C LYS A 155 -4.49 5.83 3.83
#